data_AF-A0A1D6GCC8-F1
#
_entry.id   AF-A0A1D6GCC8-F1
#
_cell.length_a   1.000
_cell.length_b   1.000
_cell.length_c   1.000
_cell.angle_alpha   90.00
_cell.angle_beta   90.00
_cell.angle_gamma   90.00
#
_symmetry.space_group_name_H-M   'P 1'
#
loop_
_entity.id
_entity.type
_entity.pdbx_description
1 polymer ?
#
loop_
_entity_poly.entity_id
_entity_poly.type
_entity_poly.pdbx_seq_one_letter_code
_entity_poly.pdbx_strand_id
1 'polypeptide(L)'
;MSWQTYVDEHLMCEIEGHHLTSAAIVGHDGAVWAQSTAFPQFKTEEMTNIMKDFDEPGFLAPTGLFLGPTKYMVIQGEPGAVIRGKK
;
A
#
# COMPACT_ATOMS: atom_id res chain seq x y z
N MET A 1 -22.28 -1.77 -5.52
CA MET A 1 -20.84 -2.01 -5.79
C MET A 1 -20.12 -2.01 -4.45
N SER A 2 -19.45 -3.10 -4.09
CA SER A 2 -18.68 -3.20 -2.84
C SER A 2 -17.23 -2.77 -3.08
N TRP A 3 -16.49 -2.40 -2.03
CA TRP A 3 -15.04 -2.15 -2.13
C TRP A 3 -14.27 -3.39 -2.59
N GLN A 4 -14.79 -4.59 -2.28
CA GLN A 4 -14.19 -5.85 -2.72
C GLN A 4 -14.19 -5.99 -4.25
N THR A 5 -15.26 -5.56 -4.93
CA THR A 5 -15.31 -5.55 -6.40
C THR A 5 -14.18 -4.72 -7.02
N TYR A 6 -13.79 -3.60 -6.39
CA TYR A 6 -12.66 -2.80 -6.87
C TYR A 6 -11.33 -3.54 -6.71
N VAL A 7 -11.12 -4.22 -5.58
CA VAL A 7 -9.91 -5.03 -5.38
C VAL A 7 -9.84 -6.16 -6.40
N ASP A 8 -10.92 -6.94 -6.52
CA ASP A 8 -10.93 -8.16 -7.33
C ASP A 8 -10.87 -7.85 -8.83
N GLU A 9 -11.66 -6.88 -9.30
CA GLU A 9 -11.82 -6.62 -10.74
C GLU A 9 -10.87 -5.54 -11.29
N HIS A 10 -10.34 -4.65 -10.44
CA HIS A 10 -9.53 -3.50 -10.90
C HIS A 10 -8.09 -3.51 -10.39
N LEU A 11 -7.81 -4.03 -9.19
CA LEU A 11 -6.44 -4.11 -8.67
C LEU A 11 -5.79 -5.47 -8.94
N MET A 12 -6.55 -6.55 -8.76
CA MET A 12 -6.08 -7.94 -8.95
C MET A 12 -6.35 -8.48 -10.36
N CYS A 13 -6.70 -7.62 -11.31
CA CYS A 13 -6.92 -8.02 -12.70
C CYS A 13 -5.60 -8.42 -13.38
N GLU A 14 -5.74 -9.14 -14.49
CA GLU A 14 -4.61 -9.51 -15.33
C GLU A 14 -4.15 -8.33 -16.19
N ILE A 15 -2.84 -8.07 -16.20
CA ILE A 15 -2.18 -7.03 -16.98
C ILE A 15 -1.06 -7.70 -17.77
N GLU A 16 -1.26 -7.86 -19.07
CA GLU A 16 -0.24 -8.40 -20.00
C GLU A 16 0.33 -9.77 -19.55
N GLY A 17 -0.51 -10.66 -19.01
CA GLY A 17 -0.09 -11.97 -18.50
C GLY A 17 0.45 -11.97 -17.07
N HIS A 18 0.40 -10.82 -16.39
CA HIS A 18 0.82 -10.65 -15.01
C HIS A 18 -0.33 -10.20 -14.10
N HIS A 19 -0.17 -10.36 -12.79
CA HIS A 19 -1.09 -9.80 -11.80
C HIS A 19 -0.32 -9.37 -10.56
N LEU A 20 -0.91 -8.49 -9.74
CA LEU A 20 -0.32 -8.11 -8.46
C LEU A 20 -0.27 -9.32 -7.52
N THR A 21 0.78 -9.44 -6.71
CA THR A 21 0.87 -10.48 -5.67
C THR A 21 -0.24 -10.32 -4.62
N SER A 22 -0.55 -9.07 -4.25
CA SER A 22 -1.61 -8.72 -3.32
C SER A 22 -2.01 -7.25 -3.47
N ALA A 23 -3.26 -6.91 -3.12
CA ALA A 23 -3.76 -5.53 -3.13
C ALA A 23 -4.76 -5.28 -1.99
N ALA A 24 -4.91 -4.04 -1.57
CA ALA A 24 -5.91 -3.63 -0.59
C ALA A 24 -6.36 -2.18 -0.79
N ILE A 25 -7.55 -1.86 -0.28
CA ILE A 25 -8.07 -0.52 -0.10
C ILE A 25 -8.21 -0.31 1.41
N VAL A 26 -7.44 0.63 1.93
CA VAL A 26 -7.36 0.93 3.36
C VAL A 26 -7.71 2.41 3.56
N GLY A 27 -8.63 2.68 4.48
CA GLY A 27 -8.95 4.03 4.91
C GLY A 27 -7.74 4.70 5.56
N HIS A 28 -7.69 6.03 5.57
CA HIS A 28 -6.59 6.78 6.18
C HIS A 28 -6.51 6.61 7.71
N ASP A 29 -7.58 6.10 8.32
CA ASP A 29 -7.65 5.66 9.72
C ASP A 29 -7.04 4.27 9.97
N GLY A 30 -6.57 3.59 8.90
CA GLY A 30 -6.05 2.24 8.92
C GLY A 30 -7.12 1.15 8.81
N ALA A 31 -8.40 1.50 8.63
CA ALA A 31 -9.47 0.52 8.49
C ALA A 31 -9.42 -0.15 7.11
N VAL A 32 -9.39 -1.48 7.06
CA VAL A 32 -9.41 -2.22 5.79
C VAL A 32 -10.83 -2.21 5.22
N TRP A 33 -11.02 -1.59 4.06
CA TRP A 33 -12.31 -1.60 3.35
C TRP A 33 -12.44 -2.82 2.44
N ALA A 34 -11.33 -3.26 1.84
CA ALA A 34 -11.23 -4.49 1.08
C ALA A 34 -9.76 -4.91 0.91
N GLN A 35 -9.50 -6.21 0.76
CA GLN A 35 -8.16 -6.73 0.51
C GLN A 35 -8.21 -8.05 -0.24
N SER A 36 -7.13 -8.39 -0.95
CA SER A 36 -6.97 -9.72 -1.53
C SER A 36 -6.57 -10.73 -0.45
N THR A 37 -6.76 -12.02 -0.72
CA THR A 37 -6.50 -13.12 0.23
C THR A 37 -5.04 -13.19 0.70
N ALA A 38 -4.09 -12.80 -0.16
CA ALA A 38 -2.66 -12.83 0.12
C ALA A 38 -2.12 -11.51 0.70
N PHE A 39 -2.97 -10.51 0.95
CA PHE A 39 -2.52 -9.22 1.48
C PHE A 39 -1.95 -9.39 2.90
N PRO A 40 -0.74 -8.87 3.18
CA PRO A 40 -0.09 -9.07 4.47
C PRO A 40 -0.85 -8.36 5.59
N GLN A 41 -0.85 -8.98 6.77
CA GLN A 41 -1.23 -8.28 7.99
C GLN A 41 -0.22 -7.18 8.29
N PHE A 42 -0.72 -6.00 8.63
CA PHE A 42 0.09 -4.82 8.92
C PHE A 42 -0.25 -4.26 10.30
N LYS A 43 0.65 -3.45 10.84
CA LYS A 43 0.45 -2.75 12.12
C LYS A 43 -0.16 -1.38 11.88
N THR A 44 -0.91 -0.86 12.85
CA THR A 44 -1.44 0.52 12.80
C THR A 44 -0.34 1.55 12.57
N GLU A 45 0.82 1.38 13.21
CA GLU A 45 1.99 2.25 13.05
C GLU A 45 2.49 2.31 11.60
N GLU A 46 2.42 1.21 10.85
CA GLU A 46 2.83 1.17 9.45
C GLU A 46 1.93 2.07 8.59
N MET A 47 0.61 2.04 8.83
CA MET A 47 -0.33 2.93 8.15
C MET A 47 -0.15 4.39 8.58
N THR A 48 0.06 4.65 9.87
CA THR A 48 0.35 6.00 10.37
C THR A 48 1.59 6.59 9.72
N ASN A 49 2.65 5.80 9.56
CA ASN A 49 3.88 6.24 8.93
C ASN A 49 3.70 6.49 7.42
N ILE A 50 2.89 5.69 6.72
CA ILE A 50 2.52 5.92 5.32
C ILE A 50 1.74 7.23 5.19
N MET A 51 0.74 7.47 6.05
CA MET A 51 -0.02 8.72 6.06
C MET A 51 0.88 9.92 6.34
N LYS A 52 1.83 9.79 7.26
CA LYS A 52 2.80 10.83 7.55
C LYS A 52 3.71 11.14 6.36
N ASP A 53 4.09 10.16 5.55
CA ASP A 53 4.89 10.40 4.33
C ASP A 53 4.09 11.06 3.21
N PHE A 54 2.76 10.90 3.18
CA PHE A 54 1.90 11.72 2.33
C PHE A 54 1.88 13.19 2.77
N ASP A 55 1.77 13.45 4.08
CA ASP A 55 1.77 14.81 4.65
C ASP A 55 3.17 15.48 4.59
N GLU A 56 4.22 14.70 4.82
CA GLU A 56 5.63 15.09 4.86
C GLU A 56 6.46 14.24 3.88
N PRO A 57 6.48 14.57 2.58
CA PRO A 57 7.18 13.78 1.56
C PRO A 57 8.65 13.51 1.89
N GLY A 58 9.00 12.24 2.06
CA GLY A 58 10.36 11.80 2.41
C GLY A 58 10.53 11.37 3.87
N PHE A 59 9.49 11.46 4.70
CA PHE A 59 9.46 10.93 6.07
C PHE A 59 9.93 9.46 6.16
N LEU A 60 9.50 8.61 5.21
CA LEU A 60 9.84 7.19 5.20
C LEU A 60 11.23 6.88 4.59
N ALA A 61 11.88 7.83 3.92
CA ALA A 61 13.12 7.56 3.20
C ALA A 61 14.28 7.07 4.10
N PRO A 62 14.49 7.59 5.32
CA PRO A 62 15.57 7.13 6.21
C PRO A 62 15.32 5.75 6.84
N THR A 63 14.06 5.43 7.14
CA THR A 63 13.68 4.22 7.91
C THR A 63 13.25 3.07 7.00
N GLY A 64 12.72 3.38 5.81
CA GLY A 64 12.11 2.45 4.85
C GLY A 64 10.61 2.29 5.06
N LEU A 65 9.90 1.93 4.00
CA LEU A 65 8.47 1.61 4.05
C LEU A 65 8.30 0.17 4.55
N PHE A 66 7.60 -0.01 5.67
CA PHE A 66 7.27 -1.33 6.20
C PHE A 66 5.83 -1.69 5.88
N LEU A 67 5.62 -2.93 5.43
CA LEU A 67 4.30 -3.54 5.30
C LEU A 67 4.38 -4.98 5.80
N GLY A 68 3.83 -5.22 6.99
CA GLY A 68 4.03 -6.48 7.71
C GLY A 68 5.53 -6.76 7.95
N PRO A 69 6.04 -7.98 7.70
CA PRO A 69 7.45 -8.31 7.96
C PRO A 69 8.41 -7.73 6.90
N THR A 70 7.91 -7.09 5.85
CA THR A 70 8.74 -6.69 4.71
C THR A 70 9.10 -5.21 4.78
N LYS A 71 10.41 -4.93 4.71
CA LYS A 71 10.95 -3.60 4.48
C LYS A 71 11.17 -3.34 2.99
N TYR A 72 10.70 -2.20 2.51
CA TYR A 72 10.90 -1.68 1.16
C TYR A 72 11.77 -0.41 1.22
N MET A 73 12.71 -0.29 0.29
CA MET A 73 13.43 0.98 0.06
C MET A 73 12.49 1.94 -0.65
N VAL A 74 12.35 3.16 -0.11
CA VAL A 74 11.53 4.20 -0.75
C VAL A 74 12.24 4.67 -2.03
N ILE A 75 11.48 4.72 -3.13
CA ILE A 75 11.95 5.20 -4.43
C ILE A 75 11.10 6.39 -4.88
N GLN A 76 11.43 6.99 -6.03
CA GLN A 76 10.75 8.19 -6.52
C GLN A 76 9.23 8.01 -6.66
N GLY A 77 8.50 8.69 -5.78
CA GLY A 77 7.05 8.82 -5.77
C GLY A 77 6.56 10.12 -6.42
N GLU A 78 5.33 10.50 -6.08
CA GLU A 78 4.73 11.81 -6.35
C GLU A 78 4.34 12.44 -5.01
N PRO A 79 4.92 13.58 -4.62
CA PRO A 79 4.67 14.21 -3.32
C PRO A 79 3.18 14.42 -3.04
N GLY A 80 2.70 13.92 -1.90
CA GLY A 80 1.29 14.02 -1.49
C GLY A 80 0.30 13.17 -2.28
N ALA A 81 0.75 12.32 -3.21
CA ALA A 81 -0.12 11.55 -4.09
C ALA A 81 0.26 10.07 -4.23
N VAL A 82 1.55 9.75 -4.41
CA VAL A 82 2.01 8.37 -4.66
C VAL A 82 3.31 8.07 -3.91
N ILE A 83 3.31 7.03 -3.08
CA ILE A 83 4.51 6.49 -2.45
C ILE A 83 4.87 5.17 -3.15
N ARG A 84 6.15 4.98 -3.47
CA ARG A 84 6.64 3.78 -4.16
C ARG A 84 7.78 3.14 -3.38
N GLY A 85 7.76 1.81 -3.27
CA GLY A 85 8.78 1.03 -2.56
C GLY A 85 9.36 -0.08 -3.43
N LYS A 86 10.64 -0.39 -3.26
CA LYS A 86 11.33 -1.52 -3.91
C LYS A 86 11.96 -2.43 -2.86
N LYS A 87 11.72 -3.73 -2.99
CA LYS A 87 12.39 -4.78 -2.22
C LYS A 87 13.54 -5.35 -3.04
#